data_AF-A0A0C9X2Y4-F1
#
_entry.id   AF-A0A0C9X2Y4-F1
#
_cell.length_a   1.000
_cell.length_b   1.000
_cell.length_c   1.000
_cell.angle_alpha   90.00
_cell.angle_beta   90.00
_cell.angle_gamma   90.00
#
_symmetry.space_group_name_H-M   'P 1'
#
loop_
_entity.id
_entity.type
_entity.pdbx_description
1 polymer ?
#
loop_
_entity_poly.entity_id
_entity_poly.type
_entity_poly.pdbx_seq_one_letter_code
_entity_poly.pdbx_strand_id
1 'polypeptide(L)'
;MQEEIYQSELHEAHKLLTEFSDSYEELYVQQRADRLHFVRPSIHVPSHMAPETEQVGPGIIYSQWAIERTIRNLGEEIKQHSDPYANLSQCGLRWCQVNALKAMIPGLVPVENPLPQGVLDLGDEYSLLRAMDTAAREVWPCEKDALVAYEPAFECGLLPLKVVCWARLRLPNHQVV
;
A
#
# COMPACT_ATOMS: atom_id res chain seq x y z
N MET A 1 -20.20 15.18 0.57
CA MET A 1 -19.18 14.11 0.44
C MET A 1 -19.96 12.85 0.13
N GLN A 2 -19.52 12.03 -0.82
CA GLN A 2 -20.24 10.79 -1.13
C GLN A 2 -20.03 9.81 0.04
N GLU A 3 -21.11 9.44 0.72
CA GLU A 3 -21.06 8.65 1.96
C GLU A 3 -21.03 7.15 1.69
N GLU A 4 -21.55 6.71 0.55
CA GLU A 4 -21.59 5.32 0.12
C GLU A 4 -21.12 5.21 -1.33
N ILE A 5 -20.33 4.17 -1.62
CA ILE A 5 -19.83 3.85 -2.95
C ILE A 5 -20.18 2.39 -3.22
N TYR A 6 -21.06 2.16 -4.19
CA TYR A 6 -21.49 0.82 -4.58
C TYR A 6 -20.57 0.25 -5.66
N GLN A 7 -20.43 -1.08 -5.67
CA GLN A 7 -19.60 -1.77 -6.66
C GLN A 7 -20.03 -1.46 -8.10
N SER A 8 -21.34 -1.32 -8.35
CA SER A 8 -21.86 -0.94 -9.67
C SER A 8 -21.39 0.44 -10.12
N GLU A 9 -21.28 1.39 -9.19
CA GLU A 9 -20.79 2.74 -9.48
C GLU A 9 -19.29 2.72 -9.81
N LEU A 10 -18.51 1.87 -9.13
CA LEU A 10 -17.09 1.69 -9.44
C LEU A 10 -16.87 1.08 -10.82
N HIS A 11 -17.69 0.10 -11.21
CA HIS A 11 -17.63 -0.49 -12.55
C HIS A 11 -17.99 0.54 -13.63
N GLU A 12 -19.05 1.32 -13.41
CA GLU A 12 -19.45 2.39 -14.33
C GLU A 12 -18.37 3.48 -14.42
N ALA A 13 -17.84 3.93 -13.29
CA ALA A 13 -16.77 4.92 -13.24
C ALA A 13 -15.50 4.42 -13.94
N HIS A 14 -15.09 3.18 -13.70
CA HIS A 14 -13.92 2.61 -14.37
C HIS A 14 -14.09 2.61 -15.89
N LYS A 15 -15.26 2.19 -16.38
CA LYS A 15 -15.58 2.21 -17.81
C LYS A 15 -15.49 3.62 -18.38
N LEU A 16 -16.22 4.58 -17.80
CA LEU A 16 -16.31 5.95 -18.32
C LEU A 16 -14.95 6.69 -18.27
N LEU A 17 -14.19 6.50 -17.19
CA LEU A 17 -12.89 7.15 -17.02
C LEU A 17 -11.82 6.58 -17.96
N THR A 18 -11.88 5.27 -18.22
CA THR A 18 -10.99 4.61 -19.20
C THR A 18 -11.35 5.01 -20.62
N GLU A 19 -12.65 5.00 -20.98
CA GLU A 19 -13.11 5.47 -22.29
C GLU A 19 -12.69 6.93 -22.56
N PHE A 20 -12.74 7.78 -21.53
CA PHE A 20 -12.23 9.15 -21.61
C PHE A 20 -10.72 9.22 -21.89
N SER A 21 -9.89 8.48 -21.14
CA SER A 21 -8.44 8.49 -21.34
C SER A 21 -8.04 7.93 -22.69
N ASP A 22 -8.71 6.86 -23.13
CA ASP A 22 -8.44 6.19 -24.41
C ASP A 22 -8.81 7.11 -25.57
N SER A 23 -9.97 7.77 -25.50
CA SER A 23 -10.40 8.74 -26.50
C SER A 23 -9.43 9.93 -26.61
N TYR A 24 -8.87 10.38 -25.47
CA TYR A 24 -7.85 11.42 -25.47
C TYR A 24 -6.55 10.94 -26.12
N GLU A 25 -6.12 9.72 -25.80
CA GLU A 25 -4.94 9.10 -26.38
C GLU A 25 -5.08 8.97 -27.91
N GLU A 26 -6.23 8.51 -28.40
CA GLU A 26 -6.52 8.40 -29.84
C GLU A 26 -6.52 9.75 -30.56
N LEU A 27 -7.17 10.77 -29.99
CA LEU A 27 -7.30 12.08 -30.63
C LEU A 27 -5.97 12.85 -30.63
N TYR A 28 -5.30 12.93 -29.49
CA TYR A 28 -4.20 13.87 -29.28
C TYR A 28 -2.82 13.20 -29.32
N VAL A 29 -2.66 12.04 -28.69
CA VAL A 29 -1.35 11.36 -28.56
C VAL A 29 -1.04 10.49 -29.77
N GLN A 30 -2.04 9.79 -30.30
CA GLN A 30 -1.96 8.92 -31.48
C GLN A 30 -0.87 7.84 -31.37
N GLN A 31 -0.54 7.42 -30.15
CA GLN A 31 0.56 6.50 -29.84
C GLN A 31 1.92 6.94 -30.44
N ARG A 32 2.10 8.25 -30.63
CA ARG A 32 3.31 8.81 -31.22
C ARG A 32 4.31 9.19 -30.14
N ALA A 33 5.54 8.68 -30.25
CA ALA A 33 6.60 8.97 -29.28
C ALA A 33 6.91 10.48 -29.16
N ASP A 34 6.82 11.25 -30.26
CA ASP A 34 7.03 12.71 -30.24
C ASP A 34 5.94 13.48 -29.50
N ARG A 35 4.82 12.82 -29.17
CA ARG A 35 3.65 13.37 -28.48
C ARG A 35 3.49 12.90 -27.04
N LEU A 36 4.47 12.16 -26.51
CA LEU A 36 4.42 11.64 -25.15
C LEU A 36 4.21 12.74 -24.08
N HIS A 37 4.63 13.97 -24.36
CA HIS A 37 4.43 15.12 -23.47
C HIS A 37 2.95 15.52 -23.26
N PHE A 38 2.02 15.04 -24.10
CA PHE A 38 0.58 15.20 -23.91
C PHE A 38 -0.03 14.18 -22.94
N VAL A 39 0.68 13.09 -22.61
CA VAL A 39 0.29 12.07 -21.63
C VAL A 39 0.43 12.65 -20.22
N ARG A 40 -0.53 13.49 -19.83
CA ARG A 40 -0.53 14.16 -18.52
C ARG A 40 -1.13 13.23 -17.46
N PRO A 41 -0.60 13.24 -16.23
CA PRO A 41 -1.21 12.51 -15.11
C PRO A 41 -2.68 12.87 -14.90
N SER A 42 -3.08 14.12 -15.12
CA SER A 42 -4.49 14.55 -14.98
C SER A 42 -5.46 13.85 -15.95
N ILE A 43 -4.94 13.23 -17.01
CA ILE A 43 -5.75 12.51 -18.00
C ILE A 43 -5.77 11.01 -17.70
N HIS A 44 -4.63 10.43 -17.31
CA HIS A 44 -4.51 8.98 -17.08
C HIS A 44 -4.82 8.54 -15.66
N VAL A 45 -4.48 9.33 -14.63
CA VAL A 45 -4.75 8.97 -13.23
C VAL A 45 -6.24 8.63 -12.97
N PRO A 46 -7.23 9.33 -13.56
CA PRO A 46 -8.64 8.99 -13.37
C PRO A 46 -9.01 7.54 -13.70
N SER A 47 -8.42 6.91 -14.72
CA SER A 47 -8.76 5.51 -15.08
C SER A 47 -8.38 4.50 -13.99
N HIS A 48 -7.44 4.86 -13.11
CA HIS A 48 -7.00 4.07 -11.97
C HIS A 48 -7.83 4.32 -10.69
N MET A 49 -8.63 5.38 -10.61
CA MET A 49 -9.30 5.76 -9.35
C MET A 49 -10.31 4.72 -8.85
N ALA A 50 -11.08 4.12 -9.76
CA ALA A 50 -12.08 3.11 -9.41
C ALA A 50 -11.46 1.81 -8.86
N PRO A 51 -10.50 1.15 -9.55
CA PRO A 51 -9.84 -0.04 -9.01
C PRO A 51 -9.04 0.25 -7.74
N GLU A 52 -8.40 1.42 -7.63
CA GLU A 52 -7.75 1.81 -6.37
C GLU A 52 -8.75 1.96 -5.23
N THR A 53 -9.94 2.51 -5.50
CA THR A 53 -10.99 2.67 -4.49
C THR A 53 -11.46 1.32 -3.95
N GLU A 54 -11.53 0.28 -4.79
CA GLU A 54 -11.82 -1.09 -4.32
C GLU A 54 -10.71 -1.66 -3.43
N GLN A 55 -9.43 -1.38 -3.76
CA GLN A 55 -8.28 -1.95 -3.06
C GLN A 55 -7.96 -1.26 -1.73
N VAL A 56 -7.90 0.07 -1.73
CA VAL A 56 -7.39 0.87 -0.61
C VAL A 56 -8.39 1.90 -0.08
N GLY A 57 -9.58 1.95 -0.67
CA GLY A 57 -10.61 2.93 -0.36
C GLY A 57 -10.44 4.25 -1.13
N PRO A 58 -11.37 5.19 -0.94
CA PRO A 58 -11.42 6.43 -1.72
C PRO A 58 -10.14 7.26 -1.65
N GLY A 59 -9.77 7.86 -2.78
CA GLY A 59 -8.64 8.78 -2.97
C GLY A 59 -8.43 9.76 -1.83
N ILE A 60 -9.51 10.42 -1.42
CA ILE A 60 -9.49 11.43 -0.36
C ILE A 60 -9.02 10.84 0.98
N ILE A 61 -9.41 9.62 1.33
CA ILE A 61 -9.13 9.02 2.64
C ILE A 61 -7.66 8.65 2.74
N TYR A 62 -7.13 7.91 1.76
CA TYR A 62 -5.74 7.46 1.81
C TYR A 62 -4.75 8.62 1.60
N SER A 63 -5.08 9.60 0.74
CA SER A 63 -4.22 10.77 0.52
C SER A 63 -4.23 11.72 1.73
N GLN A 64 -5.39 11.89 2.39
CA GLN A 64 -5.50 12.66 3.62
C GLN A 64 -4.68 12.04 4.74
N TRP A 65 -4.66 10.71 4.87
CA TRP A 65 -3.87 10.04 5.90
C TRP A 65 -2.39 10.43 5.86
N ALA A 66 -1.80 10.48 4.66
CA ALA A 66 -0.39 10.86 4.50
C ALA A 66 -0.16 12.31 4.98
N ILE A 67 -1.02 13.24 4.56
CA ILE A 67 -0.93 14.65 4.94
C ILE A 67 -1.14 14.83 6.44
N GLU A 68 -2.17 14.22 7.02
CA GLU A 68 -2.44 14.27 8.46
C GLU A 68 -1.29 13.69 9.27
N ARG A 69 -0.71 12.59 8.82
CA ARG A 69 0.46 12.02 9.48
C ARG A 69 1.66 12.96 9.37
N THR A 70 1.89 13.58 8.23
CA THR A 70 2.93 14.62 8.09
C THR A 70 2.66 15.79 9.03
N ILE A 71 1.44 16.32 9.09
CA ILE A 71 1.06 17.42 10.00
C ILE A 71 1.33 17.02 11.45
N ARG A 72 0.91 15.83 11.88
CA ARG A 72 1.18 15.33 13.24
C ARG A 72 2.67 15.24 13.52
N ASN A 73 3.44 14.64 12.62
CA ASN A 73 4.89 14.51 12.79
C ASN A 73 5.55 15.90 12.90
N LEU A 74 5.20 16.84 12.02
CA LEU A 74 5.72 18.21 12.07
C LEU A 74 5.28 18.94 13.34
N GLY A 75 4.03 18.74 13.77
CA GLY A 75 3.50 19.30 15.01
C GLY A 75 4.23 18.81 16.26
N GLU A 76 4.59 17.53 16.31
CA GLU A 76 5.41 16.95 17.39
C GLU A 76 6.80 17.59 17.48
N GLU A 77 7.35 18.07 16.36
CA GLU A 77 8.67 18.69 16.27
C GLU A 77 8.69 20.19 16.61
N ILE A 78 7.52 20.85 16.62
CA ILE A 78 7.44 22.26 17.03
C ILE A 78 7.62 22.33 18.54
N LYS A 79 8.81 22.74 18.99
CA LYS A 79 9.17 22.88 20.42
C LYS A 79 9.16 24.32 20.91
N GLN A 80 8.95 25.29 20.03
CA GLN A 80 8.97 26.73 20.36
C GLN A 80 7.67 27.43 19.91
N HIS A 81 6.96 28.03 20.87
CA HIS A 81 5.68 28.71 20.61
C HIS A 81 5.84 30.12 20.03
N SER A 82 7.02 30.74 20.12
CA SER A 82 7.24 32.14 19.71
C SER A 82 7.65 32.31 18.26
N ASP A 83 8.34 31.31 17.68
CA ASP A 83 8.69 31.27 16.25
C ASP A 83 8.64 29.82 15.74
N PRO A 84 7.42 29.29 15.52
CA PRO A 84 7.23 27.89 15.17
C PRO A 84 7.79 27.56 13.78
N TYR A 85 7.76 28.51 12.83
CA TYR A 85 8.22 28.27 11.47
C TYR A 85 9.75 28.25 11.36
N ALA A 86 10.46 29.14 12.06
CA ALA A 86 11.92 29.07 12.09
C ALA A 86 12.40 27.81 12.83
N ASN A 87 11.73 27.44 13.92
CA ASN A 87 12.03 26.19 14.64
C ASN A 87 11.81 24.97 13.74
N LEU A 88 10.66 24.88 13.06
CA LEU A 88 10.36 23.79 12.14
C LEU A 88 11.37 23.70 10.99
N SER A 89 11.78 24.84 10.43
CA SER A 89 12.79 24.89 9.37
C SER A 89 14.14 24.32 9.82
N GLN A 90 14.56 24.65 11.05
CA GLN A 90 15.79 24.09 11.63
C GLN A 90 15.66 22.58 11.91
N CYS A 91 14.50 22.12 12.39
CA CYS A 91 14.23 20.69 12.57
C CYS A 91 14.30 19.94 11.23
N GLY A 92 13.66 20.48 10.18
CA GLY A 92 13.71 19.92 8.83
C GLY A 92 15.13 19.84 8.28
N LEU A 93 15.95 20.89 8.45
CA LEU A 93 17.36 20.88 8.05
C LEU A 93 18.14 19.77 8.78
N ARG A 94 17.94 19.63 10.09
CA ARG A 94 18.58 18.56 10.88
C ARG A 94 18.14 17.16 10.42
N TRP A 95 16.86 16.96 10.11
CA TRP A 95 16.37 15.70 9.55
C TRP A 95 17.05 15.37 8.22
N CYS A 96 17.13 16.33 7.30
CA CYS A 96 17.83 16.15 6.03
C CYS A 96 19.31 15.80 6.24
N GLN A 97 20.00 16.48 7.16
CA GLN A 97 21.40 16.20 7.48
C GLN A 97 21.59 14.80 8.07
N VAL A 98 20.75 14.39 9.03
CA VAL A 98 20.79 13.06 9.62
C VAL A 98 20.49 11.99 8.59
N ASN A 99 19.45 12.17 7.76
CA ASN A 99 19.11 11.22 6.70
C ASN A 99 20.22 11.12 5.65
N ALA A 100 20.85 12.24 5.29
CA ALA A 100 22.02 12.23 4.41
C ALA A 100 23.18 11.45 5.04
N LEU A 101 23.48 11.65 6.32
CA LEU A 101 24.52 10.89 7.04
C LEU A 101 24.20 9.39 7.10
N LYS A 102 22.95 9.02 7.39
CA LYS A 102 22.50 7.61 7.38
C LYS A 102 22.63 6.98 6.00
N ALA A 103 22.33 7.73 4.93
CA ALA A 103 22.47 7.25 3.56
C ALA A 103 23.93 7.11 3.13
N MET A 104 24.80 8.07 3.52
CA MET A 104 26.23 8.03 3.21
C MET A 104 26.98 6.97 4.01
N ILE A 105 26.57 6.69 5.24
CA ILE A 105 27.24 5.74 6.14
C ILE A 105 26.20 4.80 6.76
N PRO A 106 25.81 3.72 6.05
CA PRO A 106 24.80 2.78 6.53
C PRO A 106 25.14 2.13 7.89
N GLY A 107 26.43 1.98 8.21
CA GLY A 107 26.89 1.41 9.49
C GLY A 107 26.63 2.29 10.73
N LEU A 108 26.19 3.54 10.56
CA LEU A 108 25.75 4.39 11.68
C LEU A 108 24.33 4.03 12.17
N VAL A 109 23.53 3.36 11.33
CA VAL A 109 22.20 2.90 11.71
C VAL A 109 22.37 1.56 12.42
N PRO A 110 21.96 1.44 13.70
CA PRO A 110 21.98 0.15 14.38
C PRO A 110 21.22 -0.88 13.54
N VAL A 111 21.81 -2.05 13.32
CA VAL A 111 21.12 -3.19 12.69
C VAL A 111 20.18 -3.80 13.73
N GLU A 112 19.18 -3.03 14.14
CA GLU A 112 18.12 -3.54 14.98
C GLU A 112 16.88 -3.74 14.12
N ASN A 113 16.81 -4.94 13.53
CA ASN A 113 15.53 -5.56 13.20
C ASN A 113 15.44 -6.88 13.96
N PRO A 114 15.42 -6.87 15.31
CA PRO A 114 15.00 -8.05 16.03
C PRO A 114 13.63 -8.42 15.48
N LEU A 115 13.46 -9.68 15.07
CA LEU A 115 12.17 -10.16 14.62
C LEU A 115 11.14 -9.82 15.71
N PRO A 116 10.02 -9.16 15.34
CA PRO A 116 9.03 -8.78 16.33
C PRO A 116 8.49 -10.04 17.03
N GLN A 117 7.99 -9.88 18.25
CA GLN A 117 7.48 -11.00 19.02
C GLN A 117 6.32 -11.69 18.27
N GLY A 118 6.37 -13.02 18.19
CA GLY A 118 5.35 -13.83 17.52
C GLY A 118 5.55 -14.01 16.01
N VAL A 119 6.79 -13.87 15.53
CA VAL A 119 7.17 -14.27 14.18
C VAL A 119 7.21 -15.78 14.05
N LEU A 120 6.72 -16.29 12.92
CA LEU A 120 6.92 -17.67 12.49
C LEU A 120 7.98 -17.72 11.40
N ASP A 121 9.11 -18.36 11.68
CA ASP A 121 10.15 -18.61 10.69
C ASP A 121 9.70 -19.74 9.75
N LEU A 122 9.72 -19.48 8.44
CA LEU A 122 9.38 -20.46 7.41
C LEU A 122 10.63 -21.12 6.80
N GLY A 123 11.83 -20.69 7.19
CA GLY A 123 13.08 -21.07 6.54
C GLY A 123 13.40 -20.20 5.32
N ASP A 124 14.59 -20.37 4.75
CA ASP A 124 15.08 -19.61 3.58
C ASP A 124 14.94 -18.09 3.69
N GLU A 125 15.11 -17.55 4.91
CA GLU A 125 14.95 -16.12 5.24
C GLU A 125 13.51 -15.58 5.07
N TYR A 126 12.51 -16.45 4.92
CA TYR A 126 11.10 -16.09 4.95
C TYR A 126 10.56 -16.12 6.38
N SER A 127 9.76 -15.11 6.76
CA SER A 127 9.15 -15.10 8.08
C SER A 127 7.76 -14.45 8.09
N LEU A 128 6.77 -15.10 8.69
CA LEU A 128 5.45 -14.51 8.88
C LEU A 128 5.44 -13.60 10.10
N LEU A 129 4.88 -12.40 9.98
CA LEU A 129 4.79 -11.43 11.07
C LEU A 129 3.44 -11.48 11.76
N ARG A 130 3.40 -11.24 13.08
CA ARG A 130 2.27 -11.48 13.99
C ARG A 130 0.89 -10.91 13.61
N ALA A 131 0.78 -10.06 12.60
CA ALA A 131 -0.52 -9.65 12.07
C ALA A 131 -1.19 -10.86 11.40
N MET A 132 -2.02 -11.58 12.15
CA MET A 132 -2.71 -12.81 11.74
C MET A 132 -4.09 -12.90 12.37
N ASP A 133 -4.94 -13.77 11.83
CA ASP A 133 -6.25 -14.06 12.41
C ASP A 133 -6.14 -14.57 13.86
N THR A 134 -7.08 -14.16 14.71
CA THR A 134 -7.15 -14.59 16.10
C THR A 134 -7.61 -16.05 16.23
N ALA A 135 -8.38 -16.54 15.26
CA ALA A 135 -8.92 -17.90 15.24
C ALA A 135 -9.00 -18.43 13.80
N ALA A 136 -8.92 -19.76 13.65
CA ALA A 136 -9.06 -20.40 12.34
C ALA A 136 -10.48 -20.21 11.80
N ARG A 137 -10.60 -19.64 10.60
CA ARG A 137 -11.87 -19.44 9.90
C ARG A 137 -12.11 -20.52 8.87
N GLU A 138 -13.38 -20.82 8.60
CA GLU A 138 -13.73 -21.68 7.47
C GLU A 138 -13.46 -20.93 6.16
N VAL A 139 -12.90 -21.67 5.19
CA VAL A 139 -12.62 -21.13 3.85
C VAL A 139 -13.93 -20.91 3.07
N TRP A 140 -13.96 -19.86 2.25
CA TRP A 140 -15.03 -19.70 1.27
C TRP A 140 -14.94 -20.77 0.18
N PRO A 141 -16.05 -21.06 -0.54
CA PRO A 141 -16.05 -22.07 -1.60
C PRO A 141 -14.97 -21.83 -2.67
N CYS A 142 -14.79 -20.58 -3.11
CA CYS A 142 -13.76 -20.22 -4.08
C CYS A 142 -12.33 -20.41 -3.54
N GLU A 143 -12.09 -20.10 -2.26
CA GLU A 143 -10.81 -20.33 -1.60
C GLU A 143 -10.51 -21.84 -1.51
N LYS A 144 -11.54 -22.64 -1.21
CA LYS A 144 -11.43 -24.11 -1.16
C LYS A 144 -11.00 -24.67 -2.51
N ASP A 145 -11.66 -24.26 -3.60
CA ASP A 145 -11.34 -24.74 -4.95
C ASP A 145 -9.90 -24.40 -5.34
N ALA A 146 -9.45 -23.18 -5.01
CA ALA A 146 -8.07 -22.77 -5.24
C ALA A 146 -7.06 -23.57 -4.41
N LEU A 147 -7.35 -23.85 -3.14
CA LEU A 147 -6.50 -24.65 -2.26
C LEU A 147 -6.42 -26.11 -2.71
N VAL A 148 -7.54 -26.71 -3.13
CA VAL A 148 -7.57 -28.08 -3.68
C VAL A 148 -6.83 -28.15 -5.02
N ALA A 149 -6.94 -27.12 -5.87
CA ALA A 149 -6.17 -27.05 -7.11
C ALA A 149 -4.66 -26.96 -6.86
N TYR A 150 -4.24 -26.26 -5.79
CA TYR A 150 -2.84 -26.18 -5.38
C TYR A 150 -2.33 -27.49 -4.77
N GLU A 151 -3.11 -28.09 -3.88
CA GLU A 151 -2.76 -29.34 -3.18
C GLU A 151 -4.00 -30.26 -3.11
N PRO A 152 -4.09 -31.24 -4.02
CA PRO A 152 -5.23 -32.16 -4.11
C PRO A 152 -5.49 -32.96 -2.84
N ALA A 153 -4.49 -33.14 -1.97
CA ALA A 153 -4.68 -33.84 -0.70
C ALA A 153 -5.71 -33.16 0.23
N PHE A 154 -5.99 -31.85 0.04
CA PHE A 154 -7.03 -31.14 0.80
C PHE A 154 -8.46 -31.56 0.45
N GLU A 155 -8.67 -32.31 -0.63
CA GLU A 155 -9.98 -32.84 -1.01
C GLU A 155 -10.46 -33.98 -0.09
N CYS A 156 -9.53 -34.74 0.51
CA CYS A 156 -9.84 -35.95 1.30
C CYS A 156 -10.22 -35.70 2.78
N GLY A 157 -10.33 -34.44 3.22
CA GLY A 157 -10.60 -34.11 4.62
C GLY A 157 -12.07 -34.32 5.04
N LEU A 158 -12.29 -35.14 6.09
CA LEU A 158 -13.61 -35.37 6.75
C LEU A 158 -14.13 -34.16 7.56
N LEU A 159 -13.44 -33.02 7.56
CA LEU A 159 -13.77 -31.83 8.35
C LEU A 159 -13.72 -30.56 7.48
N PRO A 160 -14.45 -29.49 7.84
CA PRO A 160 -14.36 -28.21 7.13
C PRO A 160 -12.91 -27.71 7.16
N LEU A 161 -12.40 -27.36 5.98
CA LEU A 161 -11.05 -26.80 5.84
C LEU A 161 -11.03 -25.44 6.54
N LYS A 162 -10.17 -25.29 7.54
CA LYS A 162 -9.99 -24.05 8.29
C LYS A 162 -8.60 -23.50 8.06
N VAL A 163 -8.52 -22.19 7.87
CA VAL A 163 -7.27 -21.47 7.62
C VAL A 163 -7.09 -20.36 8.64
N VAL A 164 -5.83 -20.00 8.86
CA VAL A 164 -5.44 -18.83 9.65
C VAL A 164 -4.65 -17.93 8.72
N CYS A 165 -5.22 -16.78 8.38
CA CYS A 165 -4.55 -15.85 7.48
C CYS A 165 -3.47 -15.08 8.24
N TRP A 166 -2.28 -15.02 7.65
CA TRP A 166 -1.22 -14.11 8.06
C TRP A 166 -1.19 -12.97 7.05
N ALA A 167 -1.26 -11.74 7.53
CA ALA A 167 -1.37 -10.55 6.69
C ALA A 167 -0.02 -9.99 6.23
N ARG A 168 1.10 -10.51 6.76
CA ARG A 168 2.43 -9.95 6.51
C ARG A 168 3.49 -11.04 6.41
N LEU A 169 4.19 -11.06 5.28
CA LEU A 169 5.33 -11.92 5.01
C LEU A 169 6.59 -11.06 4.87
N ARG A 170 7.62 -11.37 5.65
CA ARG A 170 8.98 -10.87 5.43
C ARG A 170 9.68 -11.77 4.42
N LEU A 171 10.17 -11.15 3.34
CA LEU A 171 10.97 -11.79 2.30
C LEU A 171 12.46 -11.83 2.68
N PRO A 172 13.29 -12.62 1.95
CA PRO A 172 14.75 -12.68 2.16
C PRO A 172 15.43 -11.31 2.10
N ASN A 173 15.00 -10.46 1.17
CA ASN A 173 15.46 -9.07 1.04
C ASN A 173 14.96 -8.13 2.16
N HIS A 174 14.30 -8.68 3.18
CA HIS A 174 13.73 -8.01 4.34
C HIS A 174 12.54 -7.09 4.05
N GLN A 175 12.00 -7.09 2.84
CA GLN A 175 10.74 -6.41 2.53
C GLN A 175 9.58 -7.14 3.19
N VAL A 176 8.58 -6.38 3.64
CA VAL A 176 7.34 -6.91 4.21
C VAL A 176 6.23 -6.70 3.19
N VAL A 177 5.58 -7.79 2.78
CA VAL A 177 4.46 -7.81 1.83
C VAL A 177 3.21 -8.31 2.52
#